data_AF-A0A392Q1L1-F1
#
_entry.id   AF-A0A392Q1L1-F1
#
_cell.length_a   1.000
_cell.length_b   1.000
_cell.length_c   1.000
_cell.angle_alpha   90.00
_cell.angle_beta   90.00
_cell.angle_gamma   90.00
#
_symmetry.space_group_name_H-M   'P 1'
#
loop_
_entity.id
_entity.type
_entity.pdbx_description
1 polymer ?
#
loop_
_entity_poly.entity_id
_entity_poly.type
_entity_poly.pdbx_seq_one_letter_code
_entity_poly.pdbx_strand_id
1 'polypeptide(L)' 'MEVEGSTDSMNNLLFVEMGVGYDQHGQDITSAAMRACRDAISSNSIPAFRR' A
#
# COMPACT_ATOMS: atom_id res chain seq x y z
N MET A 1 -31.55 6.04 1.27
CA MET A 1 -30.79 5.87 0.02
C MET A 1 -29.66 4.92 0.36
N GLU A 2 -29.90 3.64 0.17
CA GLU A 2 -28.91 2.57 0.37
C GLU A 2 -27.80 2.80 -0.66
N VAL A 3 -26.56 2.99 -0.21
CA VAL A 3 -25.41 3.03 -1.12
C VAL A 3 -25.03 1.57 -1.37
N GLU A 4 -25.55 0.99 -2.46
CA GLU A 4 -25.11 -0.32 -2.95
C GLU A 4 -23.63 -0.22 -3.35
N GLY A 5 -22.75 -0.61 -2.44
CA GLY A 5 -21.35 -0.87 -2.74
C GLY A 5 -21.27 -2.12 -3.60
N SER A 6 -20.94 -1.96 -4.88
CA SER A 6 -20.66 -3.04 -5.81
C SER A 6 -19.58 -3.99 -5.27
N THR A 7 -19.98 -5.16 -4.80
CA THR A 7 -19.10 -6.23 -4.30
C THR A 7 -18.58 -7.08 -5.46
N ASP A 8 -17.65 -6.55 -6.27
CA ASP A 8 -16.86 -7.40 -7.17
C ASP A 8 -15.48 -6.82 -7.53
N SER A 9 -14.59 -6.63 -6.57
CA SER A 9 -13.24 -6.14 -6.88
C SER A 9 -12.12 -6.67 -5.97
N MET A 10 -12.29 -7.87 -5.39
CA MET A 10 -11.31 -8.39 -4.44
C MET A 10 -11.10 -9.91 -4.48
N ASN A 11 -11.56 -10.61 -5.51
CA ASN A 11 -11.67 -12.07 -5.48
C ASN A 11 -10.31 -12.80 -5.44
N ASN A 12 -9.20 -12.10 -5.73
CA ASN A 12 -7.84 -12.65 -5.73
C ASN A 12 -6.82 -11.73 -5.01
N LEU A 13 -7.20 -11.10 -3.88
CA LEU A 13 -6.18 -10.45 -3.02
C LEU A 13 -5.25 -11.52 -2.45
N LEU A 14 -3.96 -11.43 -2.78
CA LEU A 14 -2.96 -12.39 -2.31
C LEU A 14 -2.29 -11.90 -1.02
N PHE A 15 -1.82 -10.66 -1.03
CA PHE A 15 -1.15 -10.03 0.10
C PHE A 15 -1.48 -8.54 0.13
N VAL A 16 -1.46 -7.98 1.35
CA VAL A 16 -1.47 -6.54 1.60
C VAL A 16 -0.24 -6.24 2.45
N GLU A 17 0.64 -5.39 1.93
CA GLU A 17 1.84 -4.94 2.62
C GLU A 17 1.61 -3.52 3.13
N MET A 18 1.89 -3.29 4.41
CA MET A 18 1.63 -2.04 5.09
C MET A 18 2.96 -1.43 5.55
N GLY A 19 3.07 -0.11 5.44
CA GLY A 19 4.25 0.62 5.87
C GLY A 19 3.90 2.03 6.31
N VAL A 20 4.83 2.66 7.04
CA VAL A 20 4.66 3.99 7.62
C VAL A 20 5.73 4.95 7.12
N GLY A 21 5.35 6.22 7.00
CA GLY A 21 6.26 7.26 6.53
C GLY A 21 5.92 8.59 7.20
N TYR A 22 6.95 9.25 7.70
CA TYR A 22 6.82 10.51 8.42
C TYR A 22 7.61 11.60 7.74
N ASP A 23 7.07 12.81 7.71
CA ASP A 23 7.81 14.04 7.42
C ASP A 23 7.94 14.87 8.71
N GLN A 24 9.13 14.84 9.28
CA GLN A 24 9.41 15.48 10.58
C GLN A 24 9.50 17.00 10.51
N HIS A 25 9.74 17.55 9.33
CA HIS A 25 9.88 19.00 9.14
C HIS A 25 8.62 19.64 8.56
N GLY A 26 7.65 18.82 8.12
CA GLY A 26 6.33 19.27 7.68
C GLY A 26 6.35 20.07 6.38
N GLN A 27 7.30 19.80 5.49
CA GLN A 27 7.50 20.54 4.24
C GLN A 27 7.01 19.77 3.01
N ASP A 28 6.89 18.43 3.08
CA ASP A 28 6.50 17.61 1.94
C ASP A 28 5.80 16.29 2.33
N ILE A 29 4.47 16.28 2.17
CA ILE A 29 3.62 15.09 2.32
C ILE A 29 3.98 13.98 1.31
N THR A 30 4.51 14.35 0.13
CA THR A 30 4.92 13.42 -0.92
C THR A 30 6.11 12.58 -0.44
N SER A 31 7.06 13.20 0.26
CA SER A 31 8.18 12.51 0.88
C SER A 31 7.74 11.53 1.97
N ALA A 32 6.73 11.88 2.78
CA ALA A 32 6.15 10.96 3.76
C ALA A 32 5.49 9.74 3.07
N ALA A 33 4.69 9.97 2.02
CA ALA A 33 4.06 8.90 1.27
C ALA A 33 5.08 7.96 0.59
N MET A 34 6.12 8.52 -0.05
CA MET A 34 7.19 7.71 -0.65
C MET A 34 7.94 6.86 0.39
N ARG A 35 8.15 7.39 1.59
CA ARG A 35 8.74 6.64 2.71
C ARG A 35 7.82 5.50 3.16
N ALA A 36 6.51 5.74 3.28
CA ALA A 36 5.54 4.72 3.64
C ALA A 36 5.49 3.56 2.64
N CYS A 37 5.47 3.86 1.33
CA CYS A 37 5.51 2.83 0.31
C CYS A 37 6.83 2.04 0.33
N ARG A 38 7.96 2.71 0.55
CA ARG A 38 9.26 2.04 0.66
C ARG A 38 9.33 1.14 1.89
N ASP A 39 8.85 1.62 3.03
CA ASP A 39 8.76 0.83 4.27
C ASP A 39 7.92 -0.43 4.04
N ALA A 40 6.77 -0.30 3.37
CA ALA A 40 5.86 -1.40 3.09
C ALA A 40 6.51 -2.54 2.27
N ILE A 41 7.36 -2.24 1.28
CA ILE A 41 7.85 -3.24 0.31
C ILE A 41 9.34 -3.61 0.47
N SER A 42 10.11 -2.87 1.27
CA SER A 42 11.58 -3.00 1.29
C SER A 42 12.09 -4.23 2.04
N SER A 43 11.34 -4.71 3.01
CA SER A 43 11.74 -5.83 3.88
C SER A 43 11.29 -7.19 3.37
N ASN A 44 10.43 -7.20 2.36
CA ASN A 44 9.84 -8.40 1.83
C ASN A 44 10.28 -8.60 0.38
N SER A 45 10.43 -9.86 -0.01
CA SER A 45 10.70 -10.21 -1.39
C SER A 45 9.63 -11.19 -1.83
N ILE A 46 9.09 -11.00 -3.03
CA ILE A 46 8.15 -11.94 -3.65
C ILE A 46 8.87 -12.69 -4.77
N PRO A 47 9.87 -13.55 -4.46
CA PRO A 47 10.50 -14.34 -5.50
C PRO A 47 9.48 -15.37 -6.02
N ALA A 48 9.42 -15.50 -7.35
CA ALA A 48 8.62 -16.47 -8.11
C ALA A 48 7.16 -16.09 -8.48
N PHE A 49 6.82 -14.80 -8.63
CA PHE A 49 5.62 -14.41 -9.39
C PHE A 49 5.92 -14.36 -10.91
N ARG A 50 5.94 -15.52 -11.56
CA ARG A 50 5.90 -15.64 -13.03
C ARG A 50 4.81 -16.65 -13.39
N ARG A 51 4.03 -16.32 -14.44
CA ARG A 51 2.82 -17.03 -14.89
C ARG A 51 2.93 -18.55 -14.87
#